data_AF-A0A6B3I5E8-F1
#
_entry.id   AF-A0A6B3I5E8-F1
#
_cell.length_a   1.000
_cell.length_b   1.000
_cell.length_c   1.000
_cell.angle_alpha   90.00
_cell.angle_beta   90.00
_cell.angle_gamma   90.00
#
_symmetry.space_group_name_H-M   'P 1'
#
loop_
_entity.id
_entity.type
_entity.pdbx_description
1 polymer ?
#
loop_
_entity_poly.entity_id
_entity_poly.type
_entity_poly.pdbx_seq_one_letter_code
_entity_poly.pdbx_strand_id
1 'polypeptide(L)'
;MSENQNLLAEQRRALILDEVRRRGGVRVNELTRRLNVSDMTIRRDLDALARQGVIEKVHGGAVPVVEASTHEPGFEVKSALELSAKED
;
A
#
# COMPACT_ATOMS: atom_id res chain seq x y z
N MET A 1 16.44 14.08 -15.14
CA MET A 1 15.22 14.57 -14.46
C MET A 1 14.75 13.50 -13.49
N SER A 2 15.02 13.64 -12.19
CA SER A 2 14.40 12.83 -11.14
C SER A 2 14.45 13.58 -9.81
N GLU A 3 13.71 14.67 -9.69
CA GLU A 3 13.57 15.46 -8.44
C GLU A 3 12.62 14.81 -7.41
N ASN A 4 12.39 13.50 -7.47
CA ASN A 4 11.32 12.87 -6.69
C ASN A 4 11.82 11.97 -5.56
N GLN A 5 12.78 12.45 -4.76
CA GLN A 5 13.35 11.69 -3.63
C GLN A 5 13.19 12.36 -2.26
N ASN A 6 12.37 13.41 -2.13
CA ASN A 6 12.17 14.06 -0.83
C ASN A 6 10.70 14.36 -0.52
N LEU A 7 9.82 13.37 -0.74
CA LEU A 7 8.49 13.42 -0.14
C LEU A 7 8.65 13.25 1.38
N LEU A 8 8.17 14.23 2.15
CA LEU A 8 8.15 14.14 3.60
C LEU A 8 7.40 12.87 4.03
N ALA A 9 7.92 12.18 5.04
CA ALA A 9 7.34 10.91 5.50
C ALA A 9 5.85 11.04 5.86
N GLU A 10 5.42 12.19 6.37
CA GLU A 10 4.01 12.49 6.66
C GLU A 10 3.15 12.56 5.40
N GLN A 11 3.60 13.30 4.39
CA GLN A 11 2.88 13.40 3.12
C GLN A 11 2.78 12.03 2.43
N ARG A 12 3.85 11.23 2.47
CA ARG A 12 3.84 9.87 1.93
C ARG A 12 2.86 8.96 2.66
N ARG A 13 2.83 9.01 3.99
CA ARG A 13 1.87 8.27 4.80
C ARG A 13 0.43 8.70 4.52
N ALA A 14 0.18 9.99 4.31
CA ALA A 14 -1.14 10.49 3.93
C ALA A 14 -1.60 9.92 2.58
N LEU A 15 -0.71 9.90 1.56
CA LEU A 15 -1.01 9.29 0.26
C LEU A 15 -1.27 7.78 0.37
N ILE A 16 -0.50 7.06 1.17
CA ILE A 16 -0.68 5.62 1.39
C ILE A 16 -2.04 5.36 2.05
N LEU A 17 -2.39 6.12 3.09
CA LEU A 17 -3.66 5.99 3.79
C LEU A 17 -4.86 6.27 2.89
N ASP A 18 -4.78 7.33 2.08
CA ASP A 18 -5.80 7.67 1.09
C ASP A 18 -6.00 6.54 0.07
N GLU A 19 -4.91 5.92 -0.38
CA GLU A 19 -4.99 4.78 -1.29
C GLU A 19 -5.66 3.55 -0.66
N VAL A 20 -5.31 3.25 0.59
CA VAL A 20 -5.92 2.15 1.37
C VAL A 20 -7.42 2.36 1.49
N ARG A 21 -7.85 3.58 1.82
CA ARG A 21 -9.27 3.93 1.95
C ARG A 21 -10.01 3.84 0.63
N ARG A 22 -9.44 4.40 -0.46
CA ARG A 22 -10.11 4.41 -1.77
C ARG A 22 -10.24 3.04 -2.41
N ARG A 23 -9.34 2.10 -2.11
CA ARG A 23 -9.31 0.77 -2.75
C ARG A 23 -9.77 -0.37 -1.85
N GLY A 24 -9.99 -0.11 -0.56
CA GLY A 24 -10.18 -1.18 0.44
C GLY A 24 -8.93 -2.00 0.72
N GLY A 25 -7.77 -1.65 0.14
CA GLY A 25 -6.50 -2.32 0.38
C GLY A 25 -5.43 -2.01 -0.67
N VAL A 26 -4.17 -2.19 -0.29
CA VAL A 26 -2.99 -1.93 -1.13
C VAL A 26 -1.91 -2.98 -0.95
N ARG A 27 -1.05 -3.14 -1.97
CA ARG A 27 0.13 -4.00 -1.94
C ARG A 27 1.41 -3.17 -1.84
N VAL A 28 2.41 -3.67 -1.10
CA VAL A 28 3.70 -2.98 -0.95
C VAL A 28 4.35 -2.71 -2.31
N ASN A 29 4.38 -3.70 -3.19
CA ASN A 29 4.99 -3.58 -4.52
C ASN A 29 4.30 -2.55 -5.43
N GLU A 30 3.02 -2.28 -5.22
CA GLU A 30 2.31 -1.23 -5.94
C GLU A 30 2.74 0.15 -5.42
N LEU A 31 2.75 0.32 -4.11
CA LEU A 31 3.14 1.57 -3.47
C LEU A 31 4.60 1.94 -3.78
N THR A 32 5.51 0.97 -3.87
CA THR A 32 6.91 1.23 -4.23
C THR A 32 7.03 1.78 -5.64
N ARG A 33 6.35 1.17 -6.62
CA ARG A 33 6.32 1.66 -8.01
C ARG A 33 5.69 3.04 -8.12
N ARG A 34 4.58 3.28 -7.42
CA ARG A 34 3.81 4.52 -7.52
C ARG A 34 4.50 5.70 -6.84
N LEU A 35 5.08 5.46 -5.67
CA LEU A 35 5.72 6.50 -4.85
C LEU A 35 7.22 6.60 -5.10
N ASN A 36 7.78 5.70 -5.92
CA ASN A 36 9.20 5.61 -6.25
C ASN A 36 10.12 5.55 -5.01
N VAL A 37 9.71 4.74 -4.03
CA VAL A 37 10.45 4.50 -2.79
C VAL A 37 10.70 3.01 -2.57
N SER A 38 11.69 2.69 -1.75
CA SER A 38 12.03 1.30 -1.44
C SER A 38 10.90 0.55 -0.71
N ASP A 39 10.85 -0.77 -0.86
CA ASP A 39 9.98 -1.63 -0.07
C ASP A 39 10.13 -1.39 1.45
N MET A 40 11.36 -1.19 1.93
CA MET A 40 11.63 -0.92 3.34
C MET A 40 10.99 0.39 3.79
N THR A 41 11.00 1.42 2.95
CA THR A 41 10.33 2.71 3.21
C THR A 41 8.82 2.50 3.34
N ILE A 42 8.20 1.80 2.38
CA ILE A 42 6.76 1.50 2.43
C ILE A 42 6.41 0.67 3.66
N ARG A 43 7.19 -0.36 4.00
CA ARG A 43 6.94 -1.18 5.19
C ARG A 43 6.97 -0.35 6.47
N ARG A 44 7.94 0.58 6.61
CA ARG A 44 8.02 1.50 7.75
C ARG A 44 6.85 2.47 7.81
N ASP A 45 6.38 2.97 6.67
CA ASP A 45 5.22 3.86 6.60
C ASP A 45 3.93 3.12 6.99
N LEU A 46 3.73 1.89 6.47
CA LEU A 46 2.62 1.01 6.85
C LEU A 46 2.68 0.66 8.34
N ASP A 47 3.86 0.39 8.89
CA ASP A 47 4.03 0.16 10.33
C ASP A 47 3.64 1.38 11.16
N ALA A 48 3.98 2.60 10.70
CA ALA A 48 3.60 3.83 11.39
C ALA A 48 2.09 4.05 11.37
N LEU A 49 1.44 3.84 10.22
CA LEU A 49 -0.01 3.95 10.08
C LEU A 49 -0.76 2.87 10.88
N ALA A 50 -0.25 1.64 10.91
CA ALA A 50 -0.83 0.56 11.70
C ALA A 50 -0.72 0.84 13.21
N ARG A 51 0.40 1.37 13.68
CA ARG A 51 0.55 1.83 15.08
C ARG A 51 -0.40 2.95 15.45
N GLN A 52 -0.84 3.76 14.48
CA GLN A 52 -1.85 4.79 14.67
C GLN A 52 -3.28 4.22 14.66
N GLY A 53 -3.48 2.94 14.34
CA GLY A 53 -4.80 2.31 14.29
C GLY A 53 -5.67 2.79 13.12
N VAL A 54 -5.07 3.31 12.05
CA VAL A 54 -5.82 3.81 10.88
C VAL A 54 -5.85 2.84 9.69
N ILE A 55 -5.00 1.81 9.72
CA ILE A 55 -4.97 0.68 8.78
C ILE A 55 -4.61 -0.60 9.54
N GLU A 56 -4.93 -1.76 8.95
CA GLU A 56 -4.43 -3.06 9.39
C GLU A 56 -3.44 -3.62 8.38
N LYS A 57 -2.37 -4.26 8.87
CA LYS A 57 -1.38 -4.91 8.00
C LYS A 57 -1.84 -6.32 7.63
N VAL A 58 -1.65 -6.68 6.37
CA VAL A 58 -1.88 -8.03 5.85
C VAL A 58 -0.62 -8.56 5.16
N HIS A 59 -0.63 -9.82 4.72
CA HIS A 59 0.52 -10.40 4.02
C HIS A 59 0.85 -9.61 2.74
N GLY A 60 1.94 -8.85 2.78
CA GLY A 60 2.44 -8.07 1.64
C GLY A 60 1.70 -6.76 1.37
N GLY A 61 0.89 -6.25 2.30
CA GLY A 61 0.07 -5.06 2.09
C GLY A 61 -0.60 -4.50 3.34
N ALA A 62 -1.63 -3.69 3.14
CA ALA A 62 -2.50 -3.17 4.20
C ALA A 62 -3.93 -2.92 3.71
N VAL A 63 -4.88 -2.91 4.65
CA VAL A 63 -6.33 -2.71 4.46
C VAL A 63 -6.84 -1.66 5.46
N PRO A 64 -7.98 -0.99 5.22
CA PRO A 64 -8.52 -0.06 6.20
C PRO A 64 -8.94 -0.79 7.49
N VAL A 65 -8.90 -0.11 8.63
CA VAL A 65 -9.58 -0.60 9.84
C VAL A 65 -11.08 -0.50 9.58
N VAL A 66 -11.76 -1.64 9.52
CA VAL A 66 -13.21 -1.70 9.33
C VAL A 66 -13.85 -1.81 10.71
N GLU A 67 -14.46 -0.74 11.20
CA GLU A 67 -15.45 -0.89 12.28
C GLU A 67 -16.55 -1.79 11.72
N ALA A 68 -17.03 -2.78 12.50
CA ALA A 68 -17.86 -3.92 12.07
C ALA A 68 -19.21 -3.58 11.36
N SER A 69 -19.42 -2.34 10.95
CA SER A 69 -20.59 -1.82 10.26
C SER A 69 -20.16 -1.08 8.99
N THR A 70 -19.63 -1.76 7.97
CA THR A 70 -19.89 -1.52 6.53
C THR A 70 -19.06 -2.52 5.73
N HIS A 71 -19.74 -3.41 5.01
CA HIS A 71 -19.10 -4.34 4.08
C HIS A 71 -18.68 -3.56 2.83
N GLU A 72 -17.37 -3.44 2.57
CA GLU A 72 -16.86 -3.12 1.23
C GLU A 72 -16.05 -4.32 0.71
N PRO A 73 -16.59 -5.10 -0.26
CA PRO A 73 -15.85 -6.16 -0.90
C PRO A 73 -14.88 -5.54 -1.92
N GLY A 74 -13.58 -5.65 -1.68
CA GLY A 74 -12.60 -5.03 -2.58
C GLY A 74 -11.18 -5.56 -2.55
N PHE A 75 -10.88 -6.66 -1.85
CA PHE A 75 -9.62 -7.38 -2.04
C PHE A 75 -9.81 -8.60 -2.95
N GLU A 76 -10.48 -8.41 -4.10
CA GLU A 76 -10.20 -9.26 -5.25
C GLU A 76 -8.97 -8.69 -5.96
N VAL A 77 -7.80 -8.91 -5.37
CA VAL A 77 -6.56 -8.80 -6.12
C VAL A 77 -6.60 -9.91 -7.16
N LYS A 78 -7.11 -9.57 -8.34
CA LYS A 78 -6.84 -10.31 -9.57
C LYS A 78 -5.33 -10.29 -9.78
N SER A 79 -4.68 -11.25 -9.14
CA SER A 79 -3.35 -11.73 -9.45
C SER A 79 -3.44 -12.50 -10.77
N ALA A 80 -3.68 -11.78 -11.87
CA ALA A 80 -3.63 -12.33 -13.21
C ALA A 80 -2.84 -11.36 -14.08
N LEU A 81 -1.74 -11.87 -14.67
CA LEU A 81 -0.78 -11.19 -15.56
C LEU A 81 0.14 -10.25 -14.77
N GLU A 82 1.38 -10.59 -14.40
CA GLU A 82 2.50 -10.81 -15.31
C GLU A 82 3.63 -11.55 -14.54
N LEU A 83 3.56 -12.88 -14.47
CA LEU A 83 4.76 -13.72 -14.36
C LEU A 83 4.99 -14.33 -15.75
N SER A 84 5.27 -13.46 -16.73
CA SER A 84 5.88 -13.89 -17.98
C SER A 84 7.40 -13.81 -17.83
N ALA A 85 8.09 -14.82 -18.35
CA ALA A 85 9.54 -14.99 -18.44
C ALA A 85 10.25 -15.59 -17.20
N LYS A 86 9.90 -16.83 -16.89
CA LYS A 86 10.94 -17.88 -16.87
C LYS A 86 10.60 -18.88 -17.97
N GLU A 87 11.65 -19.38 -18.61
CA GLU A 87 11.68 -20.38 -19.70
C GLU A 87 11.70 -19.77 -21.11
N ASP A 88 12.91 -19.49 -21.59
CA ASP A 88 13.55 -20.27 -22.66
C ASP A 88 15.03 -20.45 -22.33
#